data_AF-A0A6L9G9X4-F1
#
_entry.id   AF-A0A6L9G9X4-F1
#
_cell.length_a   1.000
_cell.length_b   1.000
_cell.length_c   1.000
_cell.angle_alpha   90.00
_cell.angle_beta   90.00
_cell.angle_gamma   90.00
#
_symmetry.space_group_name_H-M   'P 1'
#
loop_
_entity.id
_entity.type
_entity.pdbx_description
1 polymer ?
#
loop_
_entity_poly.entity_id
_entity_poly.type
_entity_poly.pdbx_seq_one_letter_code
_entity_poly.pdbx_strand_id
1 'polypeptide(L)'
;GTICTILMDARSAEVLLEDGDCSSRVTPASTFKIPLAVMAYDAEILRSAHDPVMKFRSGDPDWGGANWTRDTDPTDWMRYSVLWYSQRIAQAIGSDALTRYAQEFGYGNADFSGDPGFENGLERAWVSSSLRISPHEQATFLRSLVL
;
A
#
# COMPACT_ATOMS: atom_id res chain seq x y z
N GLY A 1 13.00 19.12 11.83
CA GLY A 1 13.38 17.96 12.65
C GLY A 1 12.76 16.71 12.06
N THR A 2 13.28 15.53 12.40
CA THR A 2 12.69 14.23 12.09
C THR A 2 11.27 14.16 12.63
N ILE A 3 10.30 13.66 11.85
CA ILE A 3 8.94 13.39 12.35
C ILE A 3 8.99 12.11 13.19
N CYS A 4 9.46 11.00 12.60
CA CYS A 4 9.75 9.74 13.29
C CYS A 4 10.85 8.97 12.54
N THR A 5 11.71 8.28 13.29
CA THR A 5 12.48 7.11 12.85
C THR A 5 12.27 5.99 13.87
N ILE A 6 11.97 4.78 13.39
CA ILE A 6 11.85 3.58 14.23
C ILE A 6 12.64 2.42 13.63
N LEU A 7 13.33 1.66 14.48
CA LEU A 7 13.97 0.40 14.15
C LEU A 7 13.49 -0.67 15.13
N MET A 8 12.94 -1.76 14.60
CA MET A 8 12.44 -2.88 15.39
C MET A 8 13.13 -4.18 14.96
N ASP A 9 13.55 -5.00 15.92
CA ASP A 9 13.99 -6.36 15.66
C ASP A 9 12.80 -7.23 15.24
N ALA A 10 12.90 -7.84 14.07
CA ALA A 10 11.80 -8.62 13.51
C ALA A 10 11.47 -9.86 14.37
N ARG A 11 12.44 -10.51 15.03
CA ARG A 11 12.16 -11.73 15.81
C ARG A 11 11.57 -11.40 17.17
N SER A 12 12.28 -10.57 17.95
CA SER A 12 11.91 -10.26 19.34
C SER A 12 10.82 -9.20 19.47
N ALA A 13 10.53 -8.43 18.41
CA ALA A 13 9.69 -7.22 18.44
C ALA A 13 10.29 -6.09 19.30
N GLU A 14 11.55 -6.19 19.70
CA GLU A 14 12.23 -5.16 20.47
C GLU A 14 12.45 -3.91 19.61
N VAL A 15 12.07 -2.75 20.12
CA VAL A 15 12.35 -1.46 19.48
C VAL A 15 13.77 -1.05 19.86
N LEU A 16 14.68 -1.13 18.88
CA LEU A 16 16.10 -0.84 19.05
C LEU A 16 16.41 0.66 18.94
N LEU A 17 15.56 1.40 18.22
CA LEU A 17 15.65 2.85 18.08
C LEU A 17 14.26 3.43 17.86
N GLU A 18 13.96 4.52 18.57
CA GLU A 18 12.79 5.36 18.35
C GLU A 18 13.18 6.83 18.53
N ASP A 19 12.97 7.66 17.50
CA ASP A 19 13.25 9.10 17.52
C ASP A 19 12.09 9.86 16.88
N GLY A 20 11.38 10.68 17.66
CA GLY A 20 10.22 11.47 17.21
C GLY A 20 8.86 10.86 17.57
N ASP A 21 7.80 11.29 16.89
CA ASP A 21 6.43 10.79 17.07
C ASP A 21 6.14 9.62 16.13
N CYS A 22 6.38 8.41 16.63
CA CYS A 22 6.17 7.16 15.88
C CYS A 22 4.78 6.54 16.08
N SER A 23 3.89 7.22 16.82
CA SER A 23 2.54 6.74 17.13
C SER A 23 1.45 7.43 16.32
N SER A 24 1.67 8.67 15.87
CA SER A 24 0.72 9.38 15.02
C SER A 24 0.54 8.71 13.66
N ARG A 25 -0.72 8.49 13.29
CA ARG A 25 -1.08 7.90 12.00
C ARG A 25 -1.11 8.94 10.88
N VAL A 26 -0.46 8.62 9.77
CA VAL A 26 -0.43 9.42 8.54
C VAL A 26 -0.81 8.55 7.34
N THR A 27 -1.04 9.17 6.18
CA THR A 27 -1.33 8.41 4.97
C THR A 27 -0.10 7.56 4.56
N PRO A 28 -0.27 6.28 4.16
CA PRO A 28 0.85 5.44 3.76
C PRO A 28 1.42 5.81 2.37
N ALA A 29 0.66 6.51 1.53
CA ALA A 29 1.01 6.76 0.14
C ALA A 29 1.47 5.46 -0.56
N SER A 30 2.59 5.51 -1.29
CA SER A 30 3.08 4.35 -2.04
C SER A 30 3.63 3.20 -1.17
N THR A 31 3.81 3.39 0.14
CA THR A 31 4.19 2.26 1.02
C THR A 31 3.07 1.21 1.13
N PHE A 32 1.81 1.61 0.90
CA PHE A 32 0.66 0.70 0.83
C PHE A 32 0.78 -0.35 -0.29
N LYS A 33 1.69 -0.19 -1.26
CA LYS A 33 1.94 -1.24 -2.27
C LYS A 33 2.37 -2.57 -1.65
N ILE A 34 3.02 -2.56 -0.48
CA ILE A 34 3.45 -3.78 0.21
C ILE A 34 2.25 -4.61 0.69
N PRO A 35 1.35 -4.10 1.56
CA PRO A 35 0.16 -4.85 1.94
C PRO A 35 -0.75 -5.14 0.75
N LEU A 36 -0.87 -4.21 -0.21
CA LEU A 36 -1.69 -4.45 -1.41
C LEU A 36 -1.16 -5.63 -2.25
N ALA A 37 0.16 -5.80 -2.35
CA ALA A 37 0.74 -6.95 -3.02
C ALA A 37 0.39 -8.26 -2.32
N VAL A 38 0.46 -8.31 -0.98
CA VAL A 38 0.06 -9.49 -0.19
C VAL A 38 -1.40 -9.86 -0.48
N MET A 39 -2.31 -8.88 -0.42
CA MET A 39 -3.73 -9.09 -0.74
C MET A 39 -3.93 -9.60 -2.17
N ALA A 40 -3.19 -9.05 -3.12
CA ALA A 40 -3.36 -9.38 -4.53
C ALA A 40 -2.79 -10.76 -4.91
N TYR A 41 -1.73 -11.21 -4.23
CA TYR A 41 -1.26 -12.59 -4.35
C TYR A 41 -2.22 -13.59 -3.71
N ASP A 42 -2.76 -13.27 -2.52
CA ASP A 42 -3.76 -14.10 -1.83
C ASP A 42 -5.04 -14.26 -2.67
N ALA A 43 -5.48 -13.18 -3.32
CA ALA A 43 -6.64 -13.17 -4.22
C ALA A 43 -6.34 -13.70 -5.64
N GLU A 44 -5.15 -14.26 -5.89
CA GLU A 44 -4.70 -14.77 -7.20
C GLU A 44 -4.72 -13.74 -8.36
N ILE A 45 -4.79 -12.45 -8.05
CA ILE A 45 -4.72 -11.34 -9.01
C ILE A 45 -3.28 -11.20 -9.52
N LEU A 46 -2.31 -11.28 -8.61
CA LEU A 46 -0.89 -11.42 -8.93
C LEU A 46 -0.51 -12.90 -8.84
N ARG A 47 0.20 -13.38 -9.85
CA ARG A 47 0.58 -14.80 -9.96
C ARG A 47 2.08 -15.03 -9.87
N SER A 48 2.87 -14.04 -10.28
CA SER A 48 4.32 -14.05 -10.09
C SER A 48 4.89 -12.63 -10.12
N ALA A 49 6.20 -12.48 -9.92
CA ALA A 49 6.89 -11.20 -10.03
C ALA A 49 6.73 -10.53 -11.42
N HIS A 50 6.36 -11.26 -12.46
CA HIS A 50 6.20 -10.75 -13.82
C HIS A 50 4.81 -10.99 -14.43
N ASP A 51 3.82 -11.40 -13.61
CA ASP A 51 2.49 -11.77 -14.10
C ASP A 51 1.39 -11.37 -13.11
N PRO A 52 0.36 -10.60 -13.54
CA PRO A 52 0.06 -10.19 -14.91
C PRO A 52 0.82 -8.95 -15.40
N VAL A 53 1.12 -8.94 -16.69
CA VAL A 53 1.41 -7.70 -17.41
C VAL A 53 0.10 -6.97 -17.67
N MET A 54 -0.03 -5.75 -17.15
CA MET A 54 -1.18 -4.88 -17.39
C MET A 54 -0.79 -3.77 -18.36
N LYS A 55 -1.71 -3.45 -19.29
CA LYS A 55 -1.50 -2.42 -20.30
C LYS A 55 -1.84 -1.03 -19.78
N PHE A 56 -0.98 -0.07 -20.10
CA PHE A 56 -1.31 1.36 -19.94
C PHE A 56 -2.49 1.72 -20.85
N ARG A 57 -3.41 2.56 -20.36
CA ARG A 57 -4.57 3.05 -21.10
C ARG A 57 -4.59 4.57 -21.10
N SER A 58 -5.10 5.16 -22.18
CA SER A 58 -5.35 6.60 -22.21
C SER A 58 -6.27 7.00 -21.06
N GLY A 59 -5.88 8.04 -20.31
CA GLY A 59 -6.56 8.48 -19.09
C GLY A 59 -5.98 7.93 -17.79
N ASP A 60 -5.09 6.94 -17.85
CA ASP A 60 -4.36 6.51 -16.66
C ASP A 60 -3.44 7.63 -16.16
N PRO A 61 -3.29 7.79 -14.84
CA PRO A 61 -2.31 8.71 -14.27
C PRO A 61 -0.88 8.41 -14.76
N ASP A 62 -0.15 9.41 -15.26
CA ASP A 62 1.13 9.25 -15.98
C ASP A 62 2.30 10.07 -15.38
N TRP A 63 2.18 10.48 -14.12
CA TRP A 63 3.10 11.43 -13.46
C TRP A 63 4.51 10.89 -13.28
N GLY A 64 4.69 9.56 -13.33
CA GLY A 64 6.00 8.91 -13.35
C GLY A 64 6.67 8.86 -14.73
N GLY A 65 6.11 9.54 -15.74
CA GLY A 65 6.68 9.66 -17.08
C GLY A 65 6.73 8.32 -17.83
N ALA A 66 7.79 8.12 -18.63
CA ALA A 66 7.91 6.96 -19.53
C ALA A 66 7.81 5.59 -18.81
N ASN A 67 8.12 5.52 -17.52
CA ASN A 67 7.97 4.29 -16.76
C ASN A 67 6.51 3.95 -16.42
N TRP A 68 5.61 4.93 -16.47
CA TRP A 68 4.18 4.75 -16.18
C TRP A 68 3.34 4.61 -17.47
N THR A 69 3.86 5.01 -18.62
CA THR A 69 3.13 5.01 -19.91
C THR A 69 3.40 3.78 -20.78
N ARG A 70 3.66 2.64 -20.14
CA ARG A 70 4.00 1.37 -20.79
C ARG A 70 3.35 0.19 -20.09
N ASP A 71 3.34 -0.95 -20.78
CA ASP A 71 2.99 -2.23 -20.17
C ASP A 71 3.88 -2.47 -18.94
N THR A 72 3.23 -2.81 -17.84
CA THR A 72 3.84 -2.90 -16.50
C THR A 72 3.51 -4.26 -15.92
N ASP A 73 4.48 -4.90 -15.31
CA ASP A 73 4.32 -6.13 -14.52
C ASP A 73 4.47 -5.83 -13.01
N PRO A 74 4.30 -6.81 -12.11
CA PRO A 74 4.40 -6.57 -10.67
C PRO A 74 5.77 -6.05 -10.22
N THR A 75 6.86 -6.46 -10.87
CA THR A 75 8.22 -6.01 -10.57
C THR A 75 8.37 -4.52 -10.88
N ASP A 76 7.95 -4.11 -12.08
CA ASP A 76 8.01 -2.71 -12.52
C ASP A 76 7.01 -1.83 -11.75
N TRP A 77 5.84 -2.37 -11.41
CA TRP A 77 4.87 -1.70 -10.54
C TRP A 77 5.50 -1.27 -9.22
N MET A 78 6.20 -2.19 -8.55
CA MET A 78 6.91 -1.91 -7.30
C MET A 78 8.09 -0.97 -7.52
N ARG A 79 8.93 -1.25 -8.53
CA ARG A 79 10.16 -0.49 -8.81
C ARG A 79 9.91 0.97 -9.15
N TYR A 80 8.91 1.24 -9.98
CA TYR A 80 8.58 2.59 -10.47
C TYR A 80 7.38 3.20 -9.75
N SER A 81 6.86 2.52 -8.73
CA SER A 81 5.76 2.99 -7.90
C SER A 81 4.49 3.33 -8.71
N VAL A 82 4.20 2.58 -9.76
CA VAL A 82 3.14 2.88 -10.76
C VAL A 82 1.75 2.93 -10.11
N LEU A 83 1.15 4.12 -10.00
CA LEU A 83 -0.12 4.27 -9.26
C LEU A 83 -1.27 3.53 -9.92
N TRP A 84 -1.45 3.68 -11.23
CA TRP A 84 -2.60 3.08 -11.93
C TRP A 84 -2.64 1.57 -11.78
N TYR A 85 -1.49 0.92 -11.57
CA TYR A 85 -1.42 -0.53 -11.36
C TYR A 85 -1.99 -0.89 -9.99
N SER A 86 -1.65 -0.11 -8.95
CA SER A 86 -2.29 -0.23 -7.63
C SER A 86 -3.80 -0.01 -7.70
N GLN A 87 -4.26 0.98 -8.48
CA GLN A 87 -5.70 1.26 -8.63
C GLN A 87 -6.44 0.08 -9.28
N ARG A 88 -5.85 -0.54 -10.30
CA ARG A 88 -6.43 -1.74 -10.93
C ARG A 88 -6.49 -2.94 -9.99
N ILE A 89 -5.44 -3.17 -9.20
CA ILE A 89 -5.47 -4.20 -8.16
C ILE A 89 -6.58 -3.91 -7.14
N ALA A 90 -6.62 -2.69 -6.61
CA ALA A 90 -7.62 -2.29 -5.62
C ALA A 90 -9.05 -2.45 -6.16
N GLN A 91 -9.29 -2.05 -7.41
CA GLN A 91 -10.57 -2.26 -8.11
C GLN A 91 -10.93 -3.74 -8.26
N ALA A 92 -9.96 -4.60 -8.58
CA ALA A 92 -10.18 -6.04 -8.70
C ALA A 92 -10.47 -6.72 -7.34
N ILE A 93 -9.85 -6.23 -6.25
CA ILE A 93 -10.11 -6.73 -4.89
C ILE A 93 -11.48 -6.25 -4.38
N GLY A 94 -11.81 -4.97 -4.58
CA GLY A 94 -13.03 -4.35 -4.06
C GLY A 94 -12.90 -3.84 -2.62
N SER A 95 -13.78 -2.89 -2.25
CA SER A 95 -13.64 -2.10 -1.02
C SER A 95 -13.80 -2.94 0.26
N ASP A 96 -14.80 -3.82 0.27
CA ASP A 96 -15.11 -4.66 1.42
C ASP A 96 -13.95 -5.63 1.71
N ALA A 97 -13.38 -6.23 0.66
CA ALA A 97 -12.24 -7.12 0.80
C ALA A 97 -10.96 -6.37 1.21
N LEU A 98 -10.68 -5.18 0.65
CA LEU A 98 -9.57 -4.34 1.10
C LEU A 98 -9.66 -4.01 2.60
N THR A 99 -10.85 -3.60 3.05
CA THR A 99 -11.12 -3.30 4.45
C THR A 99 -10.89 -4.53 5.33
N ARG A 100 -11.44 -5.68 4.93
CA ARG A 100 -11.26 -6.95 5.65
C ARG A 100 -9.78 -7.34 5.76
N TYR A 101 -9.04 -7.34 4.65
CA TYR A 101 -7.60 -7.66 4.68
C TYR A 101 -6.83 -6.70 5.58
N ALA A 102 -7.08 -5.38 5.49
CA ALA A 102 -6.38 -4.42 6.33
C ALA A 102 -6.71 -4.59 7.82
N GLN A 103 -7.93 -4.97 8.17
CA GLN A 103 -8.29 -5.34 9.54
C GLN A 103 -7.55 -6.60 10.01
N GLU A 104 -7.50 -7.64 9.17
CA GLU A 104 -6.75 -8.88 9.45
C GLU A 104 -5.24 -8.62 9.62
N PHE A 105 -4.69 -7.68 8.86
CA PHE A 105 -3.29 -7.27 8.96
C PHE A 105 -3.00 -6.33 10.14
N GLY A 106 -4.03 -5.80 10.81
CA GLY A 106 -3.87 -4.71 11.78
C GLY A 106 -3.29 -3.43 11.16
N TYR A 107 -3.59 -3.16 9.89
CA TYR A 107 -3.00 -2.07 9.10
C TYR A 107 -3.67 -0.71 9.42
N GLY A 108 -3.26 -0.12 10.54
CA GLY A 108 -3.68 1.23 10.94
C GLY A 108 -5.16 1.34 11.23
N ASN A 109 -5.84 2.30 10.60
CA ASN A 109 -7.29 2.48 10.74
C ASN A 109 -8.12 1.62 9.76
N ALA A 110 -7.49 0.92 8.81
CA ALA A 110 -8.14 0.09 7.79
C ALA A 110 -9.29 0.79 7.03
N ASP A 111 -9.20 2.12 6.85
CA ASP A 111 -10.28 2.92 6.27
C ASP A 111 -10.08 3.16 4.77
N PHE A 112 -10.89 2.47 3.94
CA PHE A 112 -10.91 2.63 2.48
C PHE A 112 -12.09 3.45 1.96
N SER A 113 -12.72 4.28 2.80
CA SER A 113 -13.85 5.12 2.37
C SER A 113 -13.48 6.18 1.32
N GLY A 114 -12.23 6.66 1.30
CA GLY A 114 -11.78 7.72 0.41
C GLY A 114 -12.14 9.13 0.90
N ASP A 115 -12.24 10.07 -0.03
CA ASP A 115 -12.49 11.48 0.29
C ASP A 115 -14.00 11.70 0.56
N PRO A 116 -14.39 12.46 1.61
CA PRO A 116 -15.81 12.69 1.93
C PRO A 116 -16.60 13.27 0.75
N GLY A 117 -17.69 12.60 0.36
CA GLY A 117 -18.54 13.00 -0.77
C GLY A 117 -18.05 12.52 -2.14
N PHE A 118 -16.96 11.74 -2.19
CA PHE A 118 -16.45 11.11 -3.41
C PHE A 118 -16.48 9.58 -3.26
N GLU A 119 -16.82 8.87 -4.33
CA GLU A 119 -16.77 7.40 -4.38
C GLU A 119 -15.39 6.92 -4.86
N ASN A 120 -14.31 7.39 -4.23
CA ASN A 120 -12.94 7.26 -4.75
C ASN A 120 -12.00 6.39 -3.88
N GLY A 121 -12.54 5.65 -2.92
CA GLY A 121 -11.75 4.82 -1.99
C GLY A 121 -10.78 3.86 -2.68
N LEU A 122 -11.25 3.19 -3.74
CA LEU A 122 -10.46 2.24 -4.55
C LEU A 122 -9.35 2.90 -5.39
N GLU A 123 -9.32 4.22 -5.45
CA GLU A 123 -8.35 4.98 -6.24
C GLU A 123 -7.41 5.81 -5.38
N ARG A 124 -7.89 6.26 -4.21
CA ARG A 124 -7.29 7.35 -3.45
C ARG A 124 -7.19 7.12 -1.95
N ALA A 125 -7.84 6.13 -1.35
CA ALA A 125 -7.85 5.96 0.12
C ALA A 125 -6.44 5.99 0.74
N TRP A 126 -5.46 5.37 0.09
CA TRP A 126 -4.07 5.34 0.53
C TRP A 126 -3.21 6.52 0.06
N VAL A 127 -3.76 7.46 -0.72
CA VAL A 127 -3.06 8.63 -1.29
C VAL A 127 -3.63 9.92 -0.69
N SER A 128 -3.10 10.32 0.46
CA SER A 128 -3.49 11.55 1.16
C SER A 128 -4.99 11.64 1.46
N SER A 129 -5.59 10.50 1.83
CA SER A 129 -7.03 10.36 2.05
C SER A 129 -7.31 9.59 3.36
N SER A 130 -8.35 8.75 3.39
CA SER A 130 -8.92 8.08 4.57
C SER A 130 -7.96 7.11 5.27
N LEU A 131 -7.17 6.33 4.53
CA LEU A 131 -6.32 5.30 5.10
C LEU A 131 -5.12 5.94 5.81
N ARG A 132 -4.95 5.60 7.10
CA ARG A 132 -3.88 6.11 7.94
C ARG A 132 -3.26 5.01 8.79
N ILE A 133 -1.94 5.07 8.91
CA ILE A 133 -1.12 4.12 9.67
C ILE A 133 0.07 4.86 10.33
N SER A 134 0.48 4.42 11.51
CA SER A 134 1.65 4.97 12.21
C SER A 134 2.94 4.23 11.84
N PRO A 135 4.13 4.83 12.08
CA PRO A 135 5.40 4.13 11.93
C PRO A 135 5.51 2.83 12.75
N HIS A 136 4.99 2.80 13.99
CA HIS A 136 4.90 1.57 14.80
C HIS A 136 4.07 0.48 14.12
N GLU A 137 2.92 0.85 13.57
CA GLU A 137 2.03 -0.08 12.88
C GLU A 137 2.63 -0.58 11.56
N GLN A 138 3.35 0.28 10.82
CA GLN A 138 4.12 -0.12 9.63
C GLN A 138 5.20 -1.15 9.98
N ALA A 139 5.98 -0.91 11.04
CA ALA A 139 7.01 -1.83 11.49
C ALA A 139 6.42 -3.17 11.95
N THR A 140 5.29 -3.13 12.66
CA THR A 140 4.57 -4.33 13.10
C THR A 140 4.04 -5.14 11.93
N PHE A 141 3.48 -4.49 10.90
CA PHE A 141 3.04 -5.17 9.67
C PHE A 141 4.21 -5.84 8.95
N LEU A 142 5.33 -5.12 8.74
CA LEU A 142 6.52 -5.67 8.09
C LEU A 142 7.12 -6.83 8.86
N ARG A 143 7.11 -6.77 10.19
CA ARG A 143 7.53 -7.88 11.06
C ARG A 143 6.69 -9.13 10.80
N SER A 144 5.36 -8.99 10.75
CA SER A 144 4.47 -10.13 10.48
C SER A 144 4.64 -10.74 9.08
N LEU A 145 5.22 -10.00 8.13
CA LEU A 145 5.46 -10.47 6.77
C LEU A 145 6.73 -11.34 6.64
N VAL A 146 7.70 -11.16 7.54
CA VAL A 146 9.05 -11.80 7.44
C VAL A 146 9.27 -12.92 8.47
N LEU A 147 8.25 -13.24 9.28
CA LEU A 147 8.25 -14.29 10.28
C LEU A 147 7.46 -15.51 9.79
#